data_AF-A0A8S8Z875-F1
#
_entry.id   AF-A0A8S8Z875-F1
#
_cell.length_a   1.000
_cell.length_b   1.000
_cell.length_c   1.000
_cell.angle_alpha   90.00
_cell.angle_beta   90.00
_cell.angle_gamma   90.00
#
_symmetry.space_group_name_H-M   'P 1'
#
loop_
_entity.id
_entity.type
_entity.pdbx_description
1 polymer ?
#
loop_
_entity_poly.entity_id
_entity_poly.type
_entity_poly.pdbx_seq_one_letter_code
_entity_poly.pdbx_strand_id
1 'polypeptide(L)'
;MIGKIFPKISTRGFYDLKTGKTLKNISYDIYPKTSFEKISQKSEIVIMIHGLRNNKSGALAKYVIAEKRLKTLNYKYDVVGYSYDSNTAGVQYKSTALSALKVGVTIAKKNGKNLSKFIKDLKSKNLR
;
A
#
# COMPACT_ATOMS: atom_id res chain seq x y z
N MET A 1 4.59 12.81 -17.41
CA MET A 1 5.33 12.22 -16.27
C MET A 1 5.93 10.88 -16.71
N ILE A 2 7.05 10.92 -17.43
CA ILE A 2 7.86 9.73 -17.72
C ILE A 2 9.09 9.89 -16.80
N GLY A 3 9.38 8.89 -15.95
CA GLY A 3 10.64 8.83 -15.19
C GLY A 3 10.59 9.06 -13.67
N LYS A 4 9.47 9.48 -13.07
CA LYS A 4 9.42 9.64 -11.60
C LYS A 4 9.11 8.29 -10.92
N ILE A 5 10.09 7.76 -10.20
CA ILE A 5 9.93 6.54 -9.39
C ILE A 5 9.29 6.91 -8.04
N PHE A 6 8.26 6.16 -7.66
CA PHE A 6 7.50 6.40 -6.43
C PHE A 6 7.74 5.26 -5.43
N PRO A 7 8.28 5.54 -4.24
CA PRO A 7 8.50 4.52 -3.22
C PRO A 7 7.16 3.97 -2.75
N LYS A 8 7.07 2.64 -2.75
CA LYS A 8 5.86 1.94 -2.30
C LYS A 8 6.17 0.63 -1.61
N ILE A 9 5.32 0.31 -0.65
CA ILE A 9 5.14 -1.01 -0.07
C ILE A 9 3.97 -1.65 -0.84
N SER A 10 4.09 -2.93 -1.17
CA SER A 10 3.11 -3.63 -1.99
C SER A 10 2.78 -5.01 -1.45
N THR A 11 1.50 -5.34 -1.47
CA THR A 11 0.97 -6.70 -1.33
C THR A 11 0.05 -7.03 -2.51
N ARG A 12 0.27 -6.35 -3.65
CA ARG A 12 -0.49 -6.61 -4.88
C ARG A 12 -0.27 -8.03 -5.38
N GLY A 13 -1.36 -8.72 -5.67
CA GLY A 13 -1.36 -10.12 -6.07
C GLY A 13 -1.07 -11.09 -4.92
N PHE A 14 -1.22 -10.66 -3.67
CA PHE A 14 -1.06 -11.54 -2.50
C PHE A 14 -2.37 -12.22 -2.14
N TYR A 15 -3.51 -11.73 -2.65
CA TYR A 15 -4.82 -12.25 -2.26
C TYR A 15 -5.70 -12.53 -3.47
N ASP A 16 -6.50 -13.58 -3.37
CA ASP A 16 -7.60 -13.82 -4.27
C ASP A 16 -8.70 -12.77 -4.05
N LEU A 17 -9.07 -12.04 -5.10
CA LEU A 17 -9.98 -10.90 -5.01
C LEU A 17 -11.46 -11.29 -4.80
N LYS A 18 -11.81 -12.57 -4.93
CA LYS A 18 -13.17 -13.09 -4.74
C LYS A 18 -13.36 -13.66 -3.33
N THR A 19 -12.32 -14.23 -2.74
CA THR A 19 -12.38 -14.99 -1.48
C THR A 19 -11.54 -14.38 -0.37
N GLY A 20 -10.55 -13.57 -0.71
CA GLY A 20 -9.55 -13.05 0.23
C GLY A 20 -8.52 -14.09 0.67
N LYS A 21 -8.48 -15.28 0.05
CA LYS A 21 -7.46 -16.31 0.30
C LYS A 21 -6.07 -15.77 -0.02
N THR A 22 -5.09 -16.09 0.83
CA THR A 22 -3.69 -15.70 0.59
C THR A 22 -3.10 -16.57 -0.53
N LEU A 23 -2.48 -15.92 -1.52
CA LEU A 23 -1.83 -16.54 -2.68
C LEU A 23 -0.29 -16.51 -2.57
N LYS A 24 0.27 -15.52 -1.86
CA LYS A 24 1.71 -15.39 -1.64
C LYS A 24 2.04 -15.39 -0.15
N ASN A 25 2.97 -16.24 0.25
CA ASN A 25 3.39 -16.41 1.66
C ASN A 25 4.59 -15.52 2.03
N ILE A 26 4.57 -14.26 1.58
CA ILE A 26 5.50 -13.23 2.00
C ILE A 26 4.71 -12.06 2.62
N SER A 27 5.34 -11.27 3.49
CA SER A 27 4.63 -10.21 4.21
C SER A 27 4.41 -8.97 3.35
N TYR A 28 5.40 -8.51 2.59
CA TYR A 28 5.29 -7.34 1.72
C TYR A 28 6.45 -7.33 0.73
N ASP A 29 6.28 -6.58 -0.36
CA ASP A 29 7.34 -6.15 -1.27
C ASP A 29 7.58 -4.65 -1.09
N ILE A 30 8.81 -4.20 -1.38
CA ILE A 30 9.16 -2.78 -1.46
C ILE A 30 9.72 -2.43 -2.83
N TYR A 31 9.43 -1.23 -3.32
CA TYR A 31 9.97 -0.74 -4.58
C TYR A 31 10.09 0.79 -4.61
N PRO A 32 11.21 1.35 -5.11
CA PRO A 32 12.47 0.66 -5.38
C PRO A 32 13.22 0.41 -4.06
N LYS A 33 13.95 -0.70 -3.94
CA LYS A 33 14.67 -1.04 -2.68
C LYS A 33 15.61 0.08 -2.21
N THR A 34 16.32 0.71 -3.14
CA THR A 34 17.25 1.83 -2.89
C THR A 34 16.60 3.06 -2.26
N SER A 35 15.32 3.32 -2.52
CA SER A 35 14.61 4.40 -1.81
C SER A 35 14.45 4.06 -0.33
N PHE A 36 14.19 2.80 0.00
CA PHE A 36 13.94 2.38 1.38
C PHE A 36 15.20 2.33 2.24
N GLU A 37 16.37 2.11 1.62
CA GLU A 37 17.66 2.29 2.30
C GLU A 37 17.81 3.72 2.84
N LYS A 38 17.50 4.72 2.01
CA LYS A 38 17.54 6.15 2.42
C LYS A 38 16.47 6.49 3.45
N ILE A 39 15.25 5.99 3.24
CA ILE A 39 14.10 6.18 4.13
C ILE A 39 14.38 5.61 5.52
N SER A 40 15.06 4.46 5.62
CA SER A 40 15.40 3.82 6.90
C SER A 40 16.36 4.62 7.78
N GLN A 41 17.00 5.66 7.23
CA GLN A 41 17.85 6.59 7.99
C GLN A 41 17.10 7.87 8.42
N LYS A 42 15.82 8.02 8.06
CA LYS A 42 15.00 9.17 8.44
C LYS A 42 14.30 8.95 9.79
N SER A 43 14.08 10.03 10.52
CA SER A 43 13.35 10.02 11.80
C SER A 43 11.84 9.79 11.63
N GLU A 44 11.29 10.13 10.46
CA GLU A 44 9.86 10.11 10.21
C GLU A 44 9.57 9.74 8.74
N ILE A 45 8.44 9.09 8.51
CA ILE A 45 7.91 8.75 7.19
C ILE A 45 6.38 8.86 7.19
N VAL A 46 5.78 9.15 6.03
CA VAL A 46 4.34 9.01 5.81
C VAL A 46 4.07 7.79 4.95
N ILE A 47 3.09 6.99 5.36
CA ILE A 47 2.59 5.87 4.55
C ILE A 47 1.17 6.19 4.10
N MET A 48 0.98 6.48 2.80
CA MET A 48 -0.31 6.73 2.20
C MET A 48 -0.99 5.41 1.83
N ILE A 49 -2.08 5.08 2.53
CA ILE A 49 -2.90 3.89 2.29
C ILE A 49 -4.14 4.29 1.49
N HIS A 50 -4.38 3.66 0.35
CA HIS A 50 -5.59 3.93 -0.44
C HIS A 50 -6.80 3.14 0.09
N GLY A 51 -8.01 3.62 -0.20
CA GLY A 51 -9.24 2.92 0.16
C GLY A 51 -9.61 1.77 -0.78
N LEU A 52 -10.72 1.11 -0.48
CA LEU A 52 -11.37 0.08 -1.31
C LEU A 52 -11.58 0.57 -2.76
N ARG A 53 -11.71 -0.36 -3.71
CA ARG A 53 -11.94 -0.13 -5.15
C ARG A 53 -10.73 0.38 -5.94
N ASN A 54 -9.63 0.75 -5.27
CA ASN A 54 -8.45 1.25 -5.98
C ASN A 54 -7.63 0.08 -6.54
N ASN A 55 -7.38 0.13 -7.85
CA ASN A 55 -6.38 -0.70 -8.53
C ASN A 55 -4.99 -0.04 -8.44
N LYS A 56 -3.99 -0.58 -9.15
CA LYS A 56 -2.61 -0.04 -9.14
C LYS A 56 -2.54 1.44 -9.56
N SER A 57 -3.33 1.85 -10.56
CA SER A 57 -3.36 3.25 -11.02
C SER A 57 -4.03 4.16 -9.98
N GLY A 58 -5.17 3.74 -9.42
CA GLY A 58 -5.85 4.46 -8.34
C GLY A 58 -4.96 4.64 -7.11
N ALA A 59 -4.24 3.59 -6.71
CA ALA A 59 -3.25 3.64 -5.63
C ALA A 59 -2.17 4.70 -5.89
N LEU A 60 -1.61 4.73 -7.10
CA LEU A 60 -0.62 5.72 -7.50
C LEU A 60 -1.20 7.14 -7.49
N ALA A 61 -2.42 7.35 -7.99
CA ALA A 61 -3.06 8.66 -7.97
C ALA A 61 -3.26 9.17 -6.53
N LYS A 62 -3.69 8.31 -5.60
CA LYS A 62 -3.84 8.68 -4.18
C LYS A 62 -2.50 9.03 -3.53
N TYR A 63 -1.46 8.27 -3.83
CA TYR A 63 -0.09 8.61 -3.43
C TYR A 63 0.34 9.99 -3.93
N VAL A 64 0.17 10.27 -5.23
CA VAL A 64 0.61 11.53 -5.85
C VAL A 64 -0.12 12.72 -5.24
N ILE A 65 -1.42 12.59 -4.96
CA ILE A 65 -2.21 13.62 -4.28
C ILE A 65 -1.67 13.88 -2.87
N ALA A 66 -1.40 12.82 -2.10
CA ALA A 66 -0.87 12.95 -0.75
C ALA A 66 0.52 13.61 -0.75
N GLU A 67 1.44 13.16 -1.62
CA GLU A 67 2.78 13.73 -1.77
C GLU A 67 2.70 15.23 -2.09
N LYS A 68 1.88 15.62 -3.07
CA LYS A 68 1.72 17.03 -3.47
C LYS A 68 1.18 17.88 -2.33
N ARG A 69 0.13 17.42 -1.63
CA ARG A 69 -0.48 18.16 -0.51
C ARG A 69 0.46 18.32 0.67
N LEU A 70 1.22 17.28 1.02
CA LEU A 70 2.20 17.36 2.10
C LEU A 70 3.34 18.32 1.75
N LYS A 71 3.80 18.34 0.50
CA LYS A 71 4.79 19.32 0.04
C LYS A 71 4.29 20.75 0.12
N THR A 72 3.03 21.01 -0.22
CA THR A 72 2.44 22.37 -0.07
C THR A 72 2.30 22.81 1.38
N LEU A 73 2.34 21.87 2.33
CA LEU A 73 2.32 22.14 3.78
C LEU A 73 3.74 22.14 4.38
N ASN A 74 4.77 22.22 3.55
CA ASN A 74 6.19 22.19 3.95
C ASN A 74 6.59 20.93 4.73
N TYR A 75 5.87 19.82 4.55
CA TYR A 75 6.27 18.53 5.11
C TYR A 75 7.56 18.04 4.45
N LYS A 76 8.58 17.71 5.25
CA LYS A 76 9.95 17.50 4.77
C LYS A 76 10.35 16.03 4.61
N TYR A 77 9.56 15.10 5.12
CA TYR A 77 9.91 13.68 5.12
C TYR A 77 9.31 12.91 3.94
N ASP A 78 9.82 11.70 3.73
CA ASP A 78 9.42 10.86 2.63
C ASP A 78 7.96 10.38 2.76
N VAL A 79 7.24 10.46 1.63
CA VAL A 79 5.91 9.86 1.47
C VAL A 79 6.08 8.56 0.70
N VAL A 80 5.51 7.48 1.23
CA VAL A 80 5.54 6.13 0.67
C VAL A 80 4.11 5.66 0.42
N GLY A 81 3.84 5.05 -0.74
CA GLY A 81 2.53 4.46 -1.02
C GLY A 81 2.40 3.06 -0.44
N TYR A 82 1.22 2.70 0.09
CA TYR A 82 0.88 1.32 0.39
C TYR A 82 -0.16 0.82 -0.62
N SER A 83 0.27 -0.09 -1.51
CA SER A 83 -0.57 -0.63 -2.57
C SER A 83 -0.96 -2.08 -2.27
N TYR A 84 -2.25 -2.33 -2.07
CA TYR A 84 -2.76 -3.65 -1.72
C TYR A 84 -4.04 -4.00 -2.47
N ASP A 85 -4.38 -5.28 -2.51
CA ASP A 85 -5.53 -5.85 -3.24
C ASP A 85 -6.90 -5.41 -2.68
N SER A 86 -7.24 -4.14 -2.92
CA SER A 86 -8.48 -3.50 -2.44
C SER A 86 -9.60 -3.43 -3.47
N ASN A 87 -9.32 -3.79 -4.73
CA ASN A 87 -10.27 -3.84 -5.83
C ASN A 87 -10.94 -5.22 -5.91
N THR A 88 -11.63 -5.60 -4.84
CA THR A 88 -12.30 -6.89 -4.73
C THR A 88 -13.33 -7.09 -5.85
N ALA A 89 -13.53 -8.35 -6.24
CA ALA A 89 -14.36 -8.68 -7.39
C ALA A 89 -15.81 -8.21 -7.18
N GLY A 90 -16.35 -7.48 -8.15
CA GLY A 90 -17.72 -6.98 -8.13
C GLY A 90 -17.95 -5.73 -7.27
N VAL A 91 -16.91 -5.14 -6.68
CA VAL A 91 -17.05 -3.98 -5.78
C VAL A 91 -17.72 -2.76 -6.42
N GLN A 92 -17.73 -2.68 -7.75
CA GLN A 92 -18.39 -1.63 -8.52
C GLN A 92 -19.92 -1.83 -8.68
N TYR A 93 -20.43 -3.06 -8.50
CA TYR A 93 -21.83 -3.38 -8.72
C TYR A 93 -22.61 -3.35 -7.40
N LYS A 94 -23.77 -2.69 -7.38
CA LYS A 94 -24.63 -2.61 -6.18
C LYS A 94 -25.01 -4.00 -5.65
N SER A 95 -25.32 -4.95 -6.55
CA SER A 95 -25.74 -6.31 -6.21
C SER A 95 -24.68 -7.13 -5.47
N THR A 96 -23.39 -6.82 -5.66
CA THR A 96 -22.28 -7.59 -5.04
C THR A 96 -21.42 -6.75 -4.11
N ALA A 97 -21.76 -5.47 -3.92
CA ALA A 97 -20.99 -4.52 -3.10
C ALA A 97 -20.78 -5.00 -1.66
N LEU A 98 -21.79 -5.61 -1.03
CA LEU A 98 -21.67 -6.13 0.35
C LEU A 98 -20.70 -7.31 0.44
N SER A 99 -20.77 -8.25 -0.50
CA SER A 99 -19.84 -9.38 -0.56
C SER A 99 -18.41 -8.90 -0.82
N ALA A 100 -18.24 -8.02 -1.81
CA ALA A 100 -16.96 -7.42 -2.14
C ALA A 100 -16.37 -6.62 -0.96
N LEU A 101 -17.21 -5.94 -0.17
CA LEU A 101 -16.81 -5.25 1.06
C LEU A 101 -16.32 -6.25 2.12
N LYS A 102 -17.04 -7.35 2.36
CA LYS A 102 -16.63 -8.40 3.32
C LYS A 102 -15.25 -8.96 2.97
N VAL A 103 -15.03 -9.26 1.68
CA VAL A 103 -13.71 -9.71 1.19
C VAL A 103 -12.66 -8.62 1.40
N GLY A 104 -13.00 -7.36 1.10
CA GLY A 104 -12.10 -6.21 1.26
C GLY A 104 -11.67 -6.00 2.70
N VAL A 105 -12.58 -6.14 3.65
CA VAL A 105 -12.28 -6.10 5.10
C VAL A 105 -11.34 -7.23 5.51
N THR A 106 -11.59 -8.45 5.03
CA THR A 106 -10.71 -9.60 5.29
C THR A 106 -9.28 -9.34 4.79
N ILE A 107 -9.14 -8.84 3.56
CA ILE A 107 -7.84 -8.48 2.99
C ILE A 107 -7.20 -7.33 3.76
N ALA A 108 -7.96 -6.30 4.15
CA ALA A 108 -7.45 -5.17 4.93
C ALA A 108 -6.90 -5.61 6.29
N LYS A 109 -7.58 -6.51 7.01
CA LYS A 109 -7.10 -7.07 8.28
C LYS A 109 -5.76 -7.80 8.12
N LYS A 110 -5.60 -8.58 7.05
CA LYS A 110 -4.32 -9.25 6.74
C LYS A 110 -3.22 -8.25 6.40
N ASN A 111 -3.55 -7.21 5.64
CA ASN A 111 -2.60 -6.14 5.32
C ASN A 111 -2.19 -5.31 6.53
N GLY A 112 -3.06 -5.15 7.54
CA GLY A 112 -2.67 -4.55 8.82
C GLY A 112 -1.50 -5.28 9.48
N LYS A 113 -1.50 -6.63 9.44
CA LYS A 113 -0.38 -7.44 9.95
C LYS A 113 0.88 -7.24 9.11
N ASN A 114 0.75 -7.22 7.78
CA ASN A 114 1.87 -7.02 6.86
C ASN A 114 2.49 -5.64 6.99
N LEU A 115 1.68 -4.59 7.13
CA LEU A 115 2.13 -3.23 7.37
C LEU A 115 2.83 -3.13 8.74
N SER A 116 2.31 -3.77 9.78
CA SER A 116 2.98 -3.86 11.08
C SER A 116 4.36 -4.51 10.96
N LYS A 117 4.47 -5.62 10.19
CA LYS A 117 5.76 -6.27 9.93
C LYS A 117 6.73 -5.34 9.21
N PHE A 118 6.29 -4.64 8.16
CA PHE A 118 7.11 -3.63 7.48
C PHE A 118 7.62 -2.56 8.45
N ILE A 119 6.77 -2.00 9.32
CA ILE A 119 7.18 -0.96 10.27
C ILE A 119 8.23 -1.49 11.26
N LYS A 120 8.08 -2.73 11.75
CA LYS A 120 9.07 -3.37 12.62
C LYS A 120 10.40 -3.60 11.91
N ASP A 121 10.35 -4.04 10.66
CA ASP A 121 11.54 -4.27 9.84
C ASP A 121 12.25 -2.96 9.52
N LEU A 122 11.51 -1.91 9.19
CA LEU A 122 12.06 -0.57 8.98
C LEU A 122 12.78 -0.06 10.23
N LYS A 123 12.14 -0.15 11.41
CA LYS A 123 12.73 0.28 12.69
C LYS A 123 13.97 -0.49 13.08
N SER A 124 14.00 -1.80 12.80
CA SER A 124 15.14 -2.66 13.09
C SER A 124 16.19 -2.69 11.98
N LYS A 125 16.03 -1.87 10.92
CA LYS A 125 16.89 -1.85 9.72
C LYS A 125 17.03 -3.21 9.04
N ASN A 126 15.99 -4.03 9.10
CA ASN A 126 15.91 -5.41 8.56
C ASN A 126 14.95 -5.51 7.37
N LEU A 127 14.89 -4.48 6.53
CA LEU A 127 14.08 -4.51 5.31
C LEU A 127 14.64 -5.57 4.34
N ARG A 128 13.76 -6.44 3.83
CA ARG A 128 14.09 -7.51 2.87
C ARG A 128 13.85 -7.08 1.42
#